data_AF-A0A536L285-F1
#
_entry.id   AF-A0A536L285-F1
#
_cell.length_a   1.000
_cell.length_b   1.000
_cell.length_c   1.000
_cell.angle_alpha   90.00
_cell.angle_beta   90.00
_cell.angle_gamma   90.00
#
_symmetry.space_group_name_H-M   'P 1'
#
loop_
_entity.id
_entity.type
_entity.pdbx_description
1 polymer ?
#
loop_
_entity_poly.entity_id
_entity_poly.type
_entity_poly.pdbx_seq_one_letter_code
_entity_poly.pdbx_strand_id
1 'polypeptide(L)'
;WERRLADTLAKGPAVIRIVGEMVSERSMFGSEEEMLRYEEAFEVMCRRYPVVVICQYDVRRFDGVALLRALKAHPDLFGFRMGTFLN
;
A
#
# COMPACT_ATOMS: atom_id res chain seq x y z
N TRP A 1 -7.96 -10.40 -3.00
CA TRP A 1 -7.25 -10.30 -1.71
C TRP A 1 -8.11 -10.80 -0.55
N GLU A 2 -9.36 -10.34 -0.45
CA GLU A 2 -10.32 -10.65 0.64
C GLU A 2 -10.37 -12.12 1.10
N ARG A 3 -10.62 -13.06 0.18
CA ARG A 3 -10.66 -14.50 0.50
C ARG A 3 -9.39 -14.98 1.21
N ARG A 4 -8.19 -14.57 0.74
CA ARG A 4 -6.93 -14.99 1.36
C ARG A 4 -6.75 -14.43 2.78
N LEU A 5 -7.21 -13.21 3.03
CA LEU A 5 -7.17 -12.61 4.36
C LEU A 5 -8.15 -13.31 5.30
N ALA A 6 -9.38 -13.58 4.83
CA ALA A 6 -10.38 -14.32 5.58
C ALA A 6 -9.91 -15.74 5.93
N ASP A 7 -9.35 -16.48 4.96
CA ASP A 7 -8.81 -17.83 5.15
C ASP A 7 -7.65 -17.84 6.16
N THR A 8 -6.88 -16.76 6.24
CA THR A 8 -5.80 -16.61 7.21
C THR A 8 -6.36 -16.48 8.63
N LEU A 9 -7.41 -15.67 8.81
CA LEU A 9 -8.05 -15.47 10.12
C LEU A 9 -8.91 -16.64 10.58
N ALA A 10 -9.41 -17.45 9.63
CA ALA A 10 -10.11 -18.69 9.95
C ALA A 10 -9.23 -19.70 10.72
N LYS A 11 -7.90 -19.56 10.64
CA LYS A 11 -6.93 -20.40 11.37
C LYS A 11 -6.67 -19.95 12.81
N GLY A 12 -7.22 -18.81 13.22
CA GLY A 12 -7.09 -18.22 14.54
C GLY A 12 -6.80 -16.72 14.52
N PRO A 13 -6.90 -16.03 15.66
CA PRO A 13 -6.59 -14.60 15.75
C PRO A 13 -5.14 -14.33 15.37
N ALA A 14 -4.93 -13.44 14.40
CA ALA A 14 -3.61 -13.01 13.96
C ALA A 14 -3.66 -11.58 13.41
N VAL A 15 -2.51 -10.89 13.48
CA VAL A 15 -2.26 -9.69 12.68
C VAL A 15 -1.60 -10.13 11.38
N ILE A 16 -2.22 -9.80 10.26
CA ILE A 16 -1.68 -10.11 8.93
C ILE A 16 -0.71 -9.00 8.54
N ARG A 17 0.52 -9.35 8.18
CA ARG A 17 1.54 -8.39 7.72
C ARG A 17 1.80 -8.59 6.24
N ILE A 18 1.69 -7.51 5.46
CA ILE A 18 1.87 -7.52 4.01
C ILE A 18 2.96 -6.52 3.65
N VAL A 19 3.85 -6.93 2.75
CA VAL A 19 4.84 -6.04 2.14
C VAL A 19 4.61 -6.07 0.64
N GLY A 20 4.41 -4.90 0.05
CA GLY A 20 4.34 -4.69 -1.40
C GLY A 20 5.63 -4.06 -1.90
N GLU A 21 6.27 -4.66 -2.91
CA GLU A 21 7.37 -4.03 -3.64
C GLU A 21 6.79 -3.42 -4.92
N MET A 22 6.74 -2.09 -4.97
CA MET A 22 5.87 -1.40 -5.92
C MET A 22 6.45 -1.35 -7.33
N VAL A 23 7.77 -1.50 -7.51
CA VAL A 23 8.36 -1.59 -8.86
C VAL A 23 7.92 -2.88 -9.55
N SER A 24 7.88 -3.99 -8.81
CA SER A 24 7.37 -5.27 -9.28
C SER A 24 5.86 -5.21 -9.50
N GLU A 25 5.11 -4.65 -8.54
CA GLU A 25 3.65 -4.49 -8.65
C GLU A 25 3.28 -3.67 -9.88
N ARG A 26 4.00 -2.56 -10.15
CA ARG A 26 3.81 -1.73 -11.34
C ARG A 26 3.92 -2.50 -12.65
N SER A 27 4.79 -3.52 -12.73
CA SER A 27 4.95 -4.35 -13.93
C SER A 27 3.73 -5.22 -14.25
N MET A 28 2.80 -5.37 -13.30
CA MET A 28 1.57 -6.14 -13.44
C MET A 28 0.41 -5.33 -14.04
N PHE A 29 0.57 -4.02 -14.26
CA PHE A 29 -0.46 -3.11 -14.74
C PHE A 29 -0.10 -2.48 -16.09
N GLY A 30 -1.11 -2.10 -16.87
CA GLY A 30 -0.92 -1.41 -18.15
C GLY A 30 -0.50 0.06 -17.96
N SER A 31 -0.79 0.65 -16.80
CA SER A 31 -0.37 2.00 -16.46
C SER A 31 -0.20 2.19 -14.95
N GLU A 32 0.54 3.23 -14.57
CA GLU A 32 0.71 3.62 -13.16
C GLU A 32 -0.61 4.08 -12.53
N GLU A 33 -1.48 4.74 -13.30
CA GLU A 33 -2.82 5.12 -12.83
C GLU A 33 -3.70 3.92 -12.50
N GLU A 34 -3.59 2.84 -13.27
CA GLU A 34 -4.27 1.58 -12.99
C GLU A 34 -3.77 0.95 -11.69
N MET A 35 -2.44 0.91 -11.50
CA MET A 35 -1.82 0.45 -10.26
C MET A 35 -2.28 1.29 -9.05
N LEU A 36 -2.31 2.61 -9.16
CA LEU A 36 -2.72 3.49 -8.06
C LEU A 36 -4.21 3.31 -7.69
N ARG A 37 -5.09 3.13 -8.68
CA ARG A 37 -6.50 2.79 -8.41
C ARG A 37 -6.64 1.44 -7.71
N TYR A 38 -5.82 0.47 -8.09
CA TYR A 38 -5.73 -0.81 -7.38
C TYR A 38 -5.28 -0.63 -5.93
N GLU A 39 -4.26 0.18 -5.66
CA GLU A 39 -3.77 0.43 -4.30
C GLU A 39 -4.83 1.12 -3.43
N GLU A 40 -5.52 2.13 -3.96
CA GLU A 40 -6.62 2.82 -3.28
C GLU A 40 -7.75 1.83 -2.91
N ALA A 41 -8.10 0.91 -3.82
CA ALA A 41 -9.10 -0.12 -3.54
C ALA A 41 -8.61 -1.17 -2.53
N PHE A 42 -7.32 -1.54 -2.59
CA PHE A 42 -6.69 -2.47 -1.66
C PHE A 42 -6.63 -1.91 -0.24
N GLU A 43 -6.31 -0.62 -0.08
CA GLU A 43 -6.34 0.10 1.19
C GLU A 43 -7.71 0.00 1.86
N VAL A 44 -8.78 0.34 1.11
CA VAL A 44 -10.14 0.35 1.64
C VAL A 44 -10.56 -1.06 2.09
N MET A 45 -10.16 -2.08 1.34
CA MET A 45 -10.40 -3.48 1.68
C MET A 45 -9.63 -3.89 2.95
N CYS A 46 -8.37 -3.47 3.10
CA CYS A 46 -7.54 -3.79 4.27
C CYS A 46 -8.12 -3.25 5.58
N ARG A 47 -8.83 -2.11 5.56
CA ARG A 47 -9.50 -1.55 6.76
C ARG A 47 -10.48 -2.50 7.44
N ARG A 48 -10.98 -3.52 6.72
CA ARG A 48 -11.93 -4.52 7.23
C ARG A 48 -11.26 -5.67 7.99
N TYR A 49 -9.92 -5.71 8.02
CA TYR A 49 -9.14 -6.81 8.58
C TYR A 49 -8.02 -6.29 9.51
N PRO A 50 -7.54 -7.09 10.47
CA PRO A 50 -6.38 -6.76 11.30
C PRO A 50 -5.09 -6.91 10.49
N VAL A 51 -4.88 -6.00 9.52
CA VAL A 51 -3.76 -6.00 8.59
C VAL A 51 -2.85 -4.80 8.84
N VAL A 52 -1.54 -5.01 8.72
CA VAL A 52 -0.55 -3.94 8.55
C VAL A 52 0.13 -4.12 7.20
N VAL A 53 0.15 -3.06 6.40
CA VAL A 53 0.72 -3.05 5.05
C VAL A 53 1.89 -2.08 5.00
N ILE A 54 2.99 -2.48 4.35
CA ILE A 54 4.06 -1.57 3.94
C ILE A 54 4.22 -1.67 2.43
N CYS A 55 4.02 -0.56 1.72
CA CYS A 55 4.32 -0.43 0.28
C CYS A 55 5.68 0.25 0.09
N GLN A 56 6.62 -0.43 -0.57
CA GLN A 56 7.98 0.07 -0.80
C GLN A 56 8.08 0.64 -2.22
N TYR A 57 8.37 1.93 -2.32
CA TYR A 57 8.54 2.63 -3.60
C TYR A 57 10.02 2.98 -3.83
N ASP A 58 10.50 2.79 -5.05
CA ASP A 58 11.80 3.29 -5.49
C ASP A 58 11.63 4.69 -6.11
N VAL A 59 12.13 5.72 -5.44
CA VAL A 59 12.04 7.14 -5.88
C VAL A 59 12.71 7.40 -7.22
N ARG A 60 13.57 6.50 -7.71
CA ARG A 60 14.21 6.60 -9.04
C ARG A 60 13.31 6.03 -10.15
N ARG A 61 12.23 5.34 -9.78
CA ARG A 61 11.32 4.63 -10.69
C ARG A 61 9.94 5.29 -10.73
N PHE A 62 9.50 5.94 -9.66
CA PHE A 62 8.21 6.64 -9.58
C PHE A 62 8.39 8.15 -9.71
N ASP A 63 7.46 8.81 -10.41
CA ASP A 63 7.48 10.27 -10.50
C ASP A 63 6.92 10.93 -9.23
N GLY A 64 7.11 12.26 -9.11
CA GLY A 64 6.70 13.00 -7.91
C GLY A 64 5.18 13.01 -7.67
N VAL A 65 4.36 12.93 -8.72
CA VAL A 65 2.90 12.91 -8.60
C VAL A 65 2.45 11.54 -8.07
N ALA A 66 3.03 10.46 -8.59
CA ALA A 66 2.80 9.11 -8.12
C ALA A 66 3.15 8.95 -6.65
N LEU A 67 4.34 9.43 -6.25
CA LEU A 67 4.79 9.38 -4.85
C LEU A 67 3.89 10.21 -3.92
N LEU A 68 3.44 11.39 -4.36
CA LEU A 68 2.51 12.20 -3.57
C LEU A 68 1.15 11.50 -3.40
N ARG A 69 0.66 10.80 -4.43
CA ARG A 69 -0.57 10.00 -4.33
C ARG A 69 -0.39 8.81 -3.40
N ALA A 70 0.72 8.09 -3.49
CA ALA A 70 1.07 7.03 -2.55
C ALA A 70 1.07 7.52 -1.09
N LEU A 71 1.76 8.64 -0.81
CA LEU A 71 1.76 9.25 0.53
C LEU A 71 0.34 9.63 1.01
N LYS A 72 -0.54 10.09 0.11
CA LYS A 72 -1.93 10.39 0.45
C LYS A 72 -2.77 9.16 0.76
N ALA A 73 -2.43 8.01 0.19
CA ALA A 73 -3.10 6.72 0.45
C ALA A 73 -2.68 6.08 1.79
N HIS A 74 -1.64 6.60 2.44
CA HIS A 74 -1.11 6.07 3.70
C HIS A 74 -1.31 7.07 4.85
N PRO A 75 -2.54 7.20 5.40
CA PRO A 75 -2.84 8.20 6.42
C PRO A 75 -2.08 8.00 7.74
N ASP A 76 -1.57 6.79 7.99
CA ASP A 76 -0.66 6.46 9.08
C ASP A 76 0.66 7.25 9.01
N LEU A 77 1.04 7.73 7.82
CA LEU A 77 2.22 8.56 7.64
C LEU A 77 2.00 10.04 8.03
N PHE A 78 0.76 10.52 8.12
CA PHE A 78 0.49 11.94 8.44
C PHE A 78 0.81 12.31 9.90
N GLY A 79 0.93 11.33 10.79
CA GLY A 79 1.46 11.53 12.14
C GLY A 79 2.95 11.91 12.14
N PHE A 80 3.67 11.60 11.05
CA PHE A 80 5.05 12.01 10.85
C PHE A 80 5.07 13.35 10.11
N ARG A 81 5.81 14.33 10.64
CA ARG A 81 5.92 15.65 10.00
C ARG A 81 6.50 15.48 8.60
N MET A 82 5.89 16.07 7.57
CA MET A 82 6.38 15.98 6.18
C MET A 82 7.86 16.40 6.04
N GLY A 83 8.33 17.33 6.87
CA GLY A 83 9.75 17.75 6.93
C GLY A 83 10.73 16.63 7.33
N THR A 84 10.25 15.52 7.91
CA THR A 84 11.08 14.34 8.21
C THR A 84 11.45 13.56 6.95
N PHE A 85 10.66 13.66 5.86
CA PHE A 85 10.91 12.96 4.59
C PHE A 85 11.76 13.77 3.60
N LEU A 86 12.01 15.05 3.90
CA LEU A 86 12.72 16.00 3.01
C LEU A 86 14.09 16.43 3.58
N ASN A 87 14.54 15.82 4.67
CA ASN A 87 15.88 16.01 5.25
C ASN A 87 16.83 14.90 4.84
#